data_AF-A0A973XH52-F1
#
_entry.id   AF-A0A973XH52-F1
#
_cell.length_a   1.000
_cell.length_b   1.000
_cell.length_c   1.000
_cell.angle_alpha   90.00
_cell.angle_beta   90.00
_cell.angle_gamma   90.00
#
_symmetry.space_group_name_H-M   'P 1'
#
loop_
_entity.id
_entity.type
_entity.pdbx_description
1 polymer ?
#
loop_
_entity_poly.entity_id
_entity_poly.type
_entity_poly.pdbx_seq_one_letter_code
_entity_poly.pdbx_strand_id
1 'polypeptide(L)'
;MHYLGGLSGAGDLICGDRTIARADYDFDGFLTNPGQVTSSGEIRMSAGIMKDVFGRKGLLLKTDDGRLLRLHFSEKRLASSSEAAHVDVVGELPAESEWHH
;
A
#
# COMPACT_ATOMS: atom_id res chain seq x y z
N MET A 1 -5.15 -19.27 -1.18
CA MET A 1 -4.46 -18.15 -0.51
C MET A 1 -4.53 -18.41 0.97
N HIS A 2 -3.40 -18.34 1.67
CA HIS A 2 -3.33 -18.45 3.13
C HIS A 2 -3.04 -17.07 3.69
N TYR A 3 -3.82 -16.61 4.66
CA TYR A 3 -3.60 -15.32 5.30
C TYR A 3 -2.38 -15.41 6.22
N LEU A 4 -1.51 -14.40 6.17
CA LEU A 4 -0.26 -14.35 6.93
C LEU A 4 -0.33 -13.38 8.11
N GLY A 5 -1.19 -12.35 8.05
CA GLY A 5 -1.29 -11.31 9.05
C GLY A 5 -1.38 -9.91 8.43
N GLY A 6 -1.34 -8.90 9.30
CA GLY A 6 -1.43 -7.49 8.92
C GLY A 6 -0.09 -6.76 8.98
N LEU A 7 0.04 -5.71 8.18
CA LEU A 7 1.11 -4.72 8.21
C LEU A 7 0.47 -3.33 8.20
N SER A 8 0.58 -2.59 9.30
CA SER A 8 0.07 -1.23 9.42
C SER A 8 1.12 -0.26 9.90
N GLY A 9 0.93 1.02 9.60
CA GLY A 9 1.88 2.07 9.96
C GLY A 9 1.68 3.33 9.14
N ALA A 10 2.75 4.13 9.05
CA ALA A 10 2.78 5.34 8.25
C ALA A 10 4.05 5.41 7.40
N GLY A 11 3.99 6.21 6.33
CA GLY A 11 5.10 6.37 5.41
C GLY A 11 4.92 7.55 4.46
N ASP A 12 5.98 7.82 3.71
CA ASP A 12 6.00 8.85 2.68
C ASP A 12 5.61 8.26 1.34
N LEU A 13 4.53 8.79 0.75
CA LEU A 13 4.11 8.46 -0.61
C LEU A 13 4.96 9.26 -1.61
N ILE A 14 5.60 8.55 -2.52
CA ILE A 14 6.52 9.08 -3.52
C ILE A 14 5.97 8.74 -4.92
N CYS A 15 6.04 9.70 -5.83
CA CYS A 15 5.70 9.52 -7.25
C CYS A 15 6.87 10.03 -8.10
N GLY A 16 7.60 9.10 -8.73
CA GLY A 16 8.86 9.45 -9.39
C GLY A 16 9.95 9.78 -8.38
N ASP A 17 10.50 10.99 -8.45
CA ASP A 17 11.53 11.51 -7.54
C ASP A 17 11.00 12.43 -6.44
N ARG A 18 9.68 12.66 -6.40
CA ARG A 18 9.04 13.61 -5.49
C ARG A 18 8.19 12.92 -4.43
N THR A 19 8.44 13.25 -3.17
CA THR A 19 7.51 12.97 -2.07
C THR A 19 6.26 13.82 -2.23
N ILE A 20 5.11 13.16 -2.28
CA ILE A 20 3.79 13.77 -2.49
C ILE A 20 3.14 14.13 -1.15
N ALA A 21 3.05 13.15 -0.25
CA ALA A 21 2.42 13.33 1.05
C ALA A 21 2.79 12.20 2.02
N ARG A 22 2.47 12.44 3.28
CA ARG A 22 2.40 11.40 4.31
C ARG A 22 1.11 10.58 4.13
N ALA A 23 1.21 9.27 4.31
CA ALA A 23 0.06 8.37 4.28
C ALA A 23 0.13 7.34 5.42
N ASP A 24 -1.02 7.06 6.01
CA ASP A 24 -1.19 5.87 6.85
C ASP A 24 -1.52 4.68 5.95
N TYR A 25 -1.18 3.48 6.38
CA TYR A 25 -1.49 2.26 5.65
C TYR A 25 -1.91 1.12 6.57
N ASP A 26 -2.73 0.24 6.02
CA ASP A 26 -3.16 -1.01 6.64
C ASP A 26 -3.28 -2.07 5.55
N PHE A 27 -2.38 -3.05 5.57
CA PHE A 27 -2.22 -4.06 4.53
C PHE A 27 -2.34 -5.46 5.09
N ASP A 28 -3.00 -6.33 4.34
CA ASP A 28 -3.07 -7.75 4.61
C ASP A 28 -2.06 -8.51 3.74
N GLY A 29 -1.42 -9.51 4.33
CA GLY A 29 -0.49 -10.42 3.67
C GLY A 29 -1.12 -11.77 3.38
N PHE A 30 -0.85 -12.31 2.18
CA PHE A 30 -1.35 -13.60 1.75
C PHE A 30 -0.26 -14.42 1.06
N LEU A 31 -0.17 -15.70 1.38
CA LEU A 31 0.61 -16.67 0.62
C LEU A 31 -0.26 -17.27 -0.49
N THR A 32 0.19 -17.12 -1.74
CA THR A 32 -0.42 -17.74 -2.92
C THR A 32 0.31 -19.04 -3.28
N ASN A 33 -0.32 -19.91 -4.08
CA ASN A 33 0.39 -21.04 -4.68
C ASN A 33 1.09 -20.54 -5.97
N PRO A 34 2.41 -20.75 -6.17
CA PRO A 34 3.29 -21.75 -5.55
C PRO A 34 4.27 -21.19 -4.49
N GLY A 35 3.81 -20.41 -3.51
CA GLY A 35 4.62 -19.90 -2.38
C GLY A 35 4.98 -18.42 -2.46
N GLN A 36 4.30 -17.63 -3.30
CA GLN A 36 4.57 -16.20 -3.42
C GLN A 36 3.73 -15.40 -2.41
N VAL A 37 4.38 -14.53 -1.63
CA VAL A 37 3.71 -13.54 -0.78
C VAL A 37 3.15 -12.43 -1.66
N THR A 38 1.87 -12.16 -1.49
CA THR A 38 1.13 -11.05 -2.08
C THR A 38 0.52 -10.22 -0.97
N SER A 39 0.33 -8.93 -1.18
CA SER A 39 -0.31 -8.07 -0.19
C SER A 39 -1.24 -7.06 -0.85
N SER A 40 -2.29 -6.70 -0.12
CA SER A 40 -3.26 -5.68 -0.53
C SER A 40 -3.88 -5.07 0.71
N GLY A 41 -4.38 -3.84 0.60
CA GLY A 41 -5.13 -3.21 1.69
C GLY A 41 -5.39 -1.75 1.37
N GLU A 42 -5.38 -0.91 2.37
CA GLU A 42 -5.74 0.50 2.25
C GLU A 42 -4.56 1.42 2.52
N ILE A 43 -4.51 2.52 1.77
CA ILE A 43 -3.75 3.71 2.17
C ILE A 43 -4.73 4.82 2.51
N ARG A 44 -4.38 5.65 3.50
CA ARG A 44 -5.18 6.79 3.94
C ARG A 44 -4.38 8.09 3.95
N MET A 45 -4.96 9.14 3.39
CA MET A 45 -4.44 10.50 3.40
C MET A 45 -5.57 11.50 3.15
N SER A 46 -5.28 12.81 3.17
CA SER A 46 -6.32 13.81 2.91
C SER A 46 -6.97 13.62 1.53
N ALA A 47 -8.28 13.83 1.44
CA ALA A 47 -9.05 13.57 0.22
C ALA A 47 -8.54 14.34 -1.00
N GLY A 48 -8.02 15.56 -0.80
CA GLY A 48 -7.41 16.35 -1.87
C GLY A 48 -6.20 15.67 -2.47
N ILE A 49 -5.28 15.18 -1.63
CA ILE A 49 -4.11 14.44 -2.09
C ILE A 49 -4.51 13.10 -2.67
N MET A 50 -5.42 12.36 -2.02
CA MET A 50 -5.90 11.06 -2.53
C MET A 50 -6.42 11.19 -3.95
N LYS A 51 -7.24 12.22 -4.21
CA LYS A 51 -7.75 12.53 -5.55
C LYS A 51 -6.63 12.86 -6.54
N ASP A 52 -5.59 13.57 -6.12
CA ASP A 52 -4.47 13.95 -6.98
C ASP A 52 -3.56 12.77 -7.35
N VAL A 53 -3.43 11.76 -6.48
CA VAL A 53 -2.59 10.58 -6.70
C VAL A 53 -3.34 9.38 -7.28
N PHE A 54 -4.66 9.32 -7.11
CA PHE A 54 -5.47 8.19 -7.56
C PHE A 54 -5.27 7.90 -9.06
N GLY A 55 -5.03 6.63 -9.39
CA GLY A 55 -4.77 6.18 -10.76
C GLY A 55 -3.38 6.50 -11.31
N ARG A 56 -2.51 7.21 -10.58
CA ARG A 56 -1.11 7.37 -10.98
C ARG A 56 -0.38 6.03 -10.90
N LYS A 57 0.60 5.85 -11.79
CA LYS A 57 1.47 4.67 -11.83
C LYS A 57 2.82 4.99 -11.20
N GLY A 58 3.51 3.96 -10.74
CA GLY A 58 4.85 4.11 -10.16
C GLY A 58 4.83 4.79 -8.79
N LEU A 59 3.72 4.65 -8.05
CA LEU A 59 3.65 5.09 -6.67
C LEU A 59 4.47 4.15 -5.79
N LEU A 60 5.27 4.76 -4.93
CA LEU A 60 6.06 4.08 -3.92
C LEU A 60 5.64 4.61 -2.55
N LEU A 61 5.55 3.73 -1.56
CA LEU A 61 5.42 4.07 -0.16
C LEU A 61 6.73 3.69 0.52
N LYS A 62 7.44 4.70 1.01
CA LYS A 62 8.58 4.50 1.90
C LYS A 62 8.07 4.52 3.33
N THR A 63 7.97 3.36 3.95
CA THR A 63 7.46 3.21 5.32
C THR A 63 8.47 3.71 6.34
N ASP A 64 8.00 4.06 7.54
CA ASP A 64 8.87 4.50 8.63
C ASP A 64 9.87 3.44 9.10
N ASP A 65 9.50 2.16 9.00
CA ASP A 65 10.39 1.03 9.29
C ASP A 65 11.42 0.79 8.17
N GLY A 66 11.37 1.59 7.09
CA GLY A 66 12.40 1.67 6.07
C GLY A 66 12.14 0.85 4.81
N ARG A 67 10.98 0.18 4.70
CA ARG A 67 10.61 -0.61 3.52
C ARG A 67 10.20 0.28 2.36
N LEU A 68 10.52 -0.17 1.15
CA LEU A 68 10.04 0.47 -0.07
C LEU A 68 8.99 -0.42 -0.77
N LEU A 69 7.73 -0.02 -0.64
CA LEU A 69 6.58 -0.74 -1.19
C LEU A 69 6.09 -0.02 -2.44
N ARG A 70 5.72 -0.78 -3.48
CA ARG A 70 5.09 -0.24 -4.69
C ARG A 70 3.60 -0.48 -4.62
N LEU A 71 2.85 0.58 -4.89
CA LEU A 71 1.40 0.59 -4.78
C LEU A 71 0.73 0.67 -6.15
N HIS A 72 -0.34 -0.09 -6.30
CA HIS A 72 -1.22 -0.07 -7.46
C HIS A 72 -2.67 0.03 -6.98
N PHE A 73 -3.40 1.08 -7.36
CA PHE A 73 -4.82 1.16 -7.01
C PHE A 73 -5.60 0.00 -7.62
N SER A 74 -6.24 -0.79 -6.77
CA SER A 74 -7.08 -1.93 -7.18
C SER A 74 -8.46 -1.44 -7.64
N GLU A 75 -8.89 -0.28 -7.13
CA GLU A 75 -10.17 0.34 -7.47
C GLU A 75 -10.14 1.05 -8.82
N LYS A 76 -11.25 0.99 -9.56
CA LYS A 76 -11.42 1.71 -10.83
C LYS A 76 -11.99 3.12 -10.66
N ARG A 77 -12.58 3.43 -9.51
CA ARG A 77 -13.25 4.69 -9.22
C ARG A 77 -13.06 5.04 -7.76
N LEU A 78 -12.70 6.29 -7.50
CA LEU A 78 -12.62 6.85 -6.15
C LEU A 78 -13.84 7.75 -5.90
N ALA A 79 -14.46 7.63 -4.72
CA ALA A 79 -15.45 8.62 -4.30
C ALA A 79 -14.79 10.00 -4.12
N SER A 80 -15.47 11.08 -4.48
CA SER A 80 -14.89 12.43 -4.53
C SER A 80 -14.37 12.96 -3.18
N SER A 81 -14.83 12.41 -2.07
CA SER A 81 -14.41 12.74 -0.70
C SER A 81 -13.68 11.58 -0.02
N SER A 82 -13.20 10.57 -0.76
CA SER A 82 -12.53 9.43 -0.15
C SER A 82 -11.14 9.81 0.34
N GLU A 83 -10.89 9.50 1.60
CA GLU A 83 -9.57 9.63 2.22
C GLU A 83 -8.81 8.29 2.21
N ALA A 84 -9.49 7.20 1.85
CA ALA A 84 -8.93 5.87 1.75
C ALA A 84 -9.10 5.31 0.33
N ALA A 85 -8.19 4.43 -0.06
CA ALA A 85 -8.28 3.71 -1.32
C ALA A 85 -7.59 2.35 -1.21
N HIS A 86 -8.20 1.33 -1.79
CA HIS A 86 -7.60 0.01 -1.89
C HIS A 86 -6.46 -0.03 -2.91
N VAL A 87 -5.36 -0.66 -2.50
CA VAL A 87 -4.17 -0.88 -3.31
C VAL A 87 -3.69 -2.32 -3.23
N ASP A 88 -3.18 -2.81 -4.34
CA ASP A 88 -2.31 -3.97 -4.39
C ASP A 88 -0.88 -3.51 -4.08
N VAL A 89 -0.17 -4.28 -3.25
CA VAL A 89 1.15 -3.96 -2.73
C VAL A 89 2.15 -4.99 -3.22
N VAL A 90 3.25 -4.51 -3.81
CA VAL A 90 4.38 -5.34 -4.25
C VAL A 90 5.71 -4.68 -3.86
N GLY A 91 6.82 -5.38 -4.02
CA GLY A 91 8.15 -4.86 -3.66
C GLY A 91 8.72 -5.57 -2.45
N GLU A 92 9.26 -4.82 -1.50
CA GLU A 92 9.93 -5.34 -0.29
C GLU A 92 8.94 -5.81 0.78
N LEU A 93 8.03 -6.72 0.39
CA LEU A 93 7.11 -7.36 1.33
C LEU A 93 7.89 -8.20 2.36
N PRO A 94 7.44 -8.26 3.62
CA PRO A 94 8.02 -9.14 4.62
C PRO A 94 7.99 -10.62 4.19
N ALA A 95 8.98 -11.39 4.62
CA ALA A 95 8.97 -12.83 4.48
C ALA A 95 7.79 -13.44 5.25
N GLU A 96 7.35 -14.65 4.88
CA GLU A 96 6.19 -15.32 5.49
C GLU A 96 6.23 -15.33 7.02
N SER A 97 7.39 -15.57 7.62
CA SER A 97 7.60 -15.63 9.07
C SER A 97 7.54 -14.29 9.80
N GLU A 98 7.54 -13.17 9.08
CA GLU A 98 7.57 -11.81 9.63
C GLU A 98 6.18 -11.16 9.72
N TRP A 99 5.14 -11.84 9.22
CA TRP A 99 3.76 -11.36 9.35
C TRP A 99 3.22 -11.71 10.74
N HIS A 100 2.49 -10.77 11.34
CA HIS A 100 1.93 -10.90 12.68
C HIS A 100 0.41 -10.82 12.65
N HIS A 101 -0.21 -11.63 13.52
CA HIS A 101 -1.64 -11.90 13.58
C HIS A 101 -2.30 -11.29 14.81
#